data_AF-A0A7J6UBE6-F1
#
_entry.id   AF-A0A7J6UBE6-F1
#
_cell.length_a   1.000
_cell.length_b   1.000
_cell.length_c   1.000
_cell.angle_alpha   90.00
_cell.angle_beta   90.00
_cell.angle_gamma   90.00
#
_symmetry.space_group_name_H-M   'P 1'
#
loop_
_entity.id
_entity.type
_entity.pdbx_description
1 polymer ?
#
loop_
_entity_poly.entity_id
_entity_poly.type
_entity_poly.pdbx_seq_one_letter_code
_entity_poly.pdbx_strand_id
1 'polypeptide(L)'
;MSFSLSLKESSTAKRARTIAESHRPAEPAFAAADDPSETSDVHSAAPELDIDTLKQLRDSGCASADAGDFKAAISSWSRVIRAGEAGPDVHNWIAQAYMELDEDWRAVHHAEIGYSGDSAFALTYARALFNYGELGKCKDTILDNLEKASGEDKKDLQSLLADVRRISSLVEKDMAEHHRGAVVNGRTITMPFWETAQKVDYDEEGRPHVQPAASGLSKQAADASKETKDAAEVD
;
A
#
# COMPACT_ATOMS: atom_id res chain seq x y z
N MET A 1 9.22 -29.86 7.62
CA MET A 1 7.86 -29.69 8.16
C MET A 1 7.21 -28.60 7.33
N SER A 2 6.38 -28.97 6.35
CA SER A 2 5.67 -27.97 5.55
C SER A 2 4.48 -27.48 6.38
N PHE A 3 4.59 -26.28 6.96
CA PHE A 3 3.48 -25.61 7.62
C PHE A 3 2.49 -25.16 6.55
N SER A 4 1.46 -25.97 6.31
CA SER A 4 0.29 -25.56 5.56
C SER A 4 -0.63 -24.85 6.56
N LEU A 5 -0.51 -23.52 6.66
CA LEU A 5 -1.56 -22.71 7.27
C LEU A 5 -2.83 -22.98 6.48
N SER A 6 -3.74 -23.76 7.07
CA SER A 6 -5.07 -23.96 6.52
C SER A 6 -5.79 -22.62 6.63
N LEU A 7 -5.68 -21.80 5.58
CA LEU A 7 -6.43 -20.57 5.42
C LEU A 7 -7.92 -20.93 5.42
N LYS A 8 -8.55 -20.91 6.61
CA LYS A 8 -10.01 -20.80 6.73
C LYS A 8 -10.40 -19.54 5.96
N GLU A 9 -11.24 -19.72 4.94
CA GLU A 9 -11.80 -18.71 4.04
C GLU A 9 -11.28 -17.29 4.29
N SER A 10 -10.21 -16.96 3.58
CA SER A 10 -9.48 -15.71 3.70
C SER A 10 -10.41 -14.49 3.75
N SER A 11 -10.19 -13.65 4.75
CA SER A 11 -10.72 -12.29 4.92
C SER A 11 -10.67 -11.43 3.63
N THR A 12 -9.84 -11.79 2.66
CA THR A 12 -9.74 -11.17 1.34
C THR A 12 -11.07 -11.12 0.56
N ALA A 13 -11.91 -12.16 0.62
CA ALA A 13 -13.20 -12.15 -0.08
C ALA A 13 -14.22 -11.16 0.54
N LYS A 14 -14.10 -10.89 1.84
CA LYS A 14 -14.90 -9.88 2.54
C LYS A 14 -14.42 -8.46 2.22
N ARG A 15 -13.13 -8.28 1.90
CA ARG A 15 -12.50 -6.97 1.61
C ARG A 15 -12.74 -6.46 0.19
N ALA A 16 -12.81 -7.32 -0.81
CA ALA A 16 -13.15 -6.89 -2.18
C ALA A 16 -14.54 -6.20 -2.26
N ARG A 17 -15.45 -6.53 -1.32
CA ARG A 17 -16.77 -5.91 -1.21
C ARG A 17 -16.76 -4.57 -0.45
N THR A 18 -15.86 -4.41 0.53
CA THR A 18 -15.77 -3.18 1.33
C THR A 18 -15.04 -2.03 0.62
N ILE A 19 -14.22 -2.32 -0.40
CA ILE A 19 -13.51 -1.30 -1.19
C ILE A 19 -14.48 -0.43 -2.03
N ALA A 20 -15.68 -0.93 -2.34
CA ALA A 20 -16.69 -0.16 -3.10
C ALA A 20 -17.66 0.68 -2.24
N GLU A 21 -17.75 0.42 -0.92
CA GLU A 21 -18.82 0.99 -0.07
C GLU A 21 -18.31 1.81 1.11
N SER A 22 -16.99 1.85 1.34
CA SER A 22 -16.37 2.67 2.37
C SER A 22 -15.59 3.83 1.75
N HIS A 23 -16.32 4.81 1.19
CA HIS A 23 -15.85 6.20 1.10
C HIS A 23 -15.80 6.85 2.50
N ARG A 24 -15.19 6.17 3.47
CA ARG A 24 -14.70 6.80 4.67
C ARG A 24 -13.31 7.31 4.29
N PRO A 25 -13.10 8.64 4.17
CA PRO A 25 -11.73 9.14 4.09
C PRO A 25 -11.03 8.61 5.32
N ALA A 26 -10.04 7.72 5.11
CA ALA A 26 -9.10 7.40 6.16
C ALA A 26 -8.53 8.75 6.58
N GLU A 27 -8.84 9.19 7.81
CA GLU A 27 -8.02 10.25 8.37
C GLU A 27 -6.58 9.80 8.19
N PRO A 28 -5.69 10.67 7.69
CA PRO A 28 -4.29 10.33 7.65
C PRO A 28 -3.87 10.22 9.12
N ALA A 29 -3.99 9.01 9.66
CA ALA A 29 -3.22 8.56 10.77
C ALA A 29 -1.77 8.56 10.26
N PHE A 30 -1.19 9.75 10.17
CA PHE A 30 0.13 9.99 10.71
C PHE A 30 0.06 9.65 12.21
N ALA A 31 -0.22 8.38 12.52
CA ALA A 31 0.28 7.75 13.71
C ALA A 31 1.75 8.13 13.72
N ALA A 32 2.14 8.81 14.78
CA ALA A 32 3.49 9.33 15.01
C ALA A 32 4.46 8.40 14.30
N ALA A 33 5.11 8.92 13.25
CA ALA A 33 6.18 8.20 12.61
C ALA A 33 7.05 7.69 13.75
N ASP A 34 7.04 6.36 13.96
CA ASP A 34 7.99 5.72 14.84
C ASP A 34 9.32 6.34 14.45
N ASP A 35 9.87 7.14 15.37
CA ASP A 35 11.03 7.96 15.10
C ASP A 35 12.11 7.03 14.55
N PRO A 36 12.57 7.19 13.28
CA PRO A 36 13.60 6.32 12.73
C PRO A 36 14.94 6.45 13.48
N SER A 37 15.01 7.28 14.53
CA SER A 37 16.10 7.32 15.49
C SER A 37 16.30 6.04 16.32
N GLU A 38 15.37 5.07 16.31
CA GLU A 38 15.62 3.71 16.87
C GLU A 38 16.56 2.83 16.02
N THR A 39 17.32 3.39 15.08
CA THR A 39 18.36 2.64 14.34
C THR A 39 19.79 2.91 14.82
N SER A 40 20.00 3.75 15.84
CA SER A 40 21.36 4.02 16.36
C SER A 40 21.71 3.32 17.68
N ASP A 41 20.87 2.41 18.18
CA ASP A 41 21.21 1.66 19.38
C ASP A 41 22.13 0.47 19.04
N VAL A 42 23.41 0.74 19.28
CA VAL A 42 24.37 -0.16 19.92
C VAL A 42 24.43 -1.56 19.31
N HIS A 43 25.57 -1.84 18.65
CA HIS A 43 26.10 -3.19 18.49
C HIS A 43 26.43 -3.83 19.86
N SER A 44 25.47 -3.87 20.78
CA SER A 44 25.48 -4.78 21.89
C SER A 44 25.42 -6.16 21.25
N ALA A 45 26.51 -6.90 21.37
CA ALA A 45 26.56 -8.29 20.94
C ALA A 45 25.29 -8.97 21.43
N ALA A 46 24.44 -9.37 20.50
CA ALA A 46 23.21 -10.06 20.84
C ALA A 46 23.58 -11.27 21.68
N PRO A 47 22.86 -11.55 22.77
CA PRO A 47 23.17 -12.73 23.58
C PRO A 47 23.08 -13.96 22.67
N GLU A 48 24.16 -14.74 22.61
CA GLU A 48 24.14 -16.05 21.96
C GLU A 48 23.10 -16.90 22.70
N LEU A 49 22.01 -17.21 22.01
CA LEU A 49 20.98 -18.11 22.51
C LEU A 49 21.36 -19.53 22.09
N ASP A 50 21.15 -20.49 22.97
CA ASP A 50 21.31 -21.89 22.61
C ASP A 50 20.24 -22.33 21.57
N ILE A 51 20.53 -23.43 20.87
CA ILE A 51 19.69 -23.95 19.78
C ILE A 51 18.28 -24.32 20.29
N ASP A 52 18.16 -24.82 21.51
CA ASP A 52 16.86 -25.22 22.08
C ASP A 52 15.99 -24.00 22.36
N THR A 53 16.59 -22.91 22.88
CA THR A 53 15.93 -21.62 23.08
C THR A 53 15.47 -21.02 21.74
N LEU A 54 16.29 -21.08 20.69
CA LEU A 54 15.92 -20.60 19.36
C LEU A 54 14.75 -21.38 18.77
N LYS A 55 14.76 -22.71 18.92
CA LYS A 55 13.66 -23.57 18.50
C LYS A 55 12.38 -23.25 19.27
N GLN A 56 12.46 -23.10 20.60
CA GLN A 56 11.32 -22.72 21.43
C GLN A 56 10.72 -21.38 21.01
N LEU A 57 11.55 -20.38 20.66
CA LEU A 57 11.06 -19.09 20.16
C LEU A 57 10.32 -19.23 18.82
N ARG A 58 10.82 -20.06 17.89
CA ARG A 58 10.13 -20.33 16.63
C ARG A 58 8.79 -21.02 16.87
N ASP A 59 8.78 -22.08 17.68
CA ASP A 59 7.57 -22.84 18.00
C ASP A 59 6.53 -21.98 18.73
N SER A 60 6.98 -21.12 19.66
CA SER A 60 6.14 -20.14 20.37
C SER A 60 5.54 -19.12 19.41
N GLY A 61 6.31 -18.65 18.42
CA GLY A 61 5.81 -17.74 17.40
C GLY A 61 4.73 -18.40 16.53
N CYS A 62 4.97 -19.64 16.09
CA CYS A 62 3.97 -20.42 15.35
C CYS A 62 2.69 -20.64 16.17
N ALA A 63 2.81 -21.04 17.43
CA ALA A 63 1.66 -21.24 18.31
C ALA A 63 0.86 -19.95 18.53
N SER A 64 1.53 -18.80 18.64
CA SER A 64 0.88 -17.49 18.75
C SER A 64 0.13 -17.11 17.49
N ALA A 65 0.74 -17.34 16.30
CA ALA A 65 0.10 -17.09 15.02
C ALA A 65 -1.12 -17.99 14.79
N ASP A 66 -1.03 -19.28 15.16
CA ASP A 66 -2.16 -20.22 15.10
C ASP A 66 -3.33 -19.80 16.01
N ALA A 67 -3.02 -19.10 17.11
CA ALA A 67 -4.01 -18.49 18.01
C ALA A 67 -4.55 -17.14 17.52
N GLY A 68 -4.03 -16.61 16.40
CA GLY A 68 -4.37 -15.29 15.87
C GLY A 68 -3.70 -14.11 16.58
N ASP A 69 -2.76 -14.36 17.50
CA ASP A 69 -1.96 -13.32 18.15
C ASP A 69 -0.69 -13.03 17.33
N PHE A 70 -0.88 -12.33 16.22
CA PHE A 70 0.19 -12.00 15.28
C PHE A 70 1.27 -11.10 15.89
N LYS A 71 0.93 -10.25 16.86
CA LYS A 71 1.91 -9.39 17.54
C LYS A 71 2.85 -10.21 18.42
N ALA A 72 2.32 -11.15 19.21
CA ALA A 72 3.15 -12.06 19.99
C ALA A 72 4.00 -12.97 19.09
N ALA A 73 3.47 -13.40 17.95
CA ALA A 73 4.20 -14.17 16.95
C ALA A 73 5.41 -13.42 16.39
N ILE A 74 5.19 -12.18 15.90
CA ILE A 74 6.24 -11.30 15.37
C ILE A 74 7.32 -11.03 16.41
N SER A 75 6.93 -10.78 17.68
CA SER A 75 7.89 -10.55 18.76
C SER A 75 8.80 -11.77 19.00
N SER A 76 8.23 -12.98 18.99
CA SER A 76 8.97 -14.23 19.17
C SER A 76 9.94 -14.47 18.01
N TRP A 77 9.48 -14.33 16.77
CA TRP A 77 10.31 -14.49 15.58
C TRP A 77 11.39 -13.40 15.44
N SER A 78 11.10 -12.16 15.81
CA SER A 78 12.09 -11.06 15.83
C SER A 78 13.23 -11.32 16.80
N ARG A 79 12.99 -12.05 17.91
CA ARG A 79 14.07 -12.49 18.81
C ARG A 79 14.99 -13.51 18.16
N VAL A 80 14.46 -14.38 17.29
CA VAL A 80 15.26 -15.32 16.48
C VAL A 80 16.15 -14.57 15.50
N ILE A 81 15.61 -13.55 14.81
CA ILE A 81 16.39 -12.68 13.91
C ILE A 81 17.51 -11.96 14.66
N ARG A 82 17.22 -11.37 15.81
CA ARG A 82 18.23 -10.66 16.62
C ARG A 82 19.37 -11.56 17.11
N ALA A 83 19.12 -12.85 17.29
CA ALA A 83 20.15 -13.82 17.64
C ALA A 83 21.03 -14.24 16.44
N GLY A 84 20.75 -13.74 15.22
CA GLY A 84 21.56 -14.00 14.03
C GLY A 84 21.26 -15.31 13.30
N GLU A 85 20.27 -16.09 13.77
CA GLU A 85 19.99 -17.45 13.31
C GLU A 85 18.69 -17.54 12.49
N ALA A 86 18.24 -16.44 11.88
CA ALA A 86 17.02 -16.43 11.09
C ALA A 86 17.28 -16.77 9.62
N GLY A 87 16.66 -17.86 9.16
CA GLY A 87 16.55 -18.18 7.74
C GLY A 87 15.40 -17.43 7.05
N PRO A 88 15.27 -17.58 5.72
CA PRO A 88 14.22 -16.93 4.93
C PRO A 88 12.80 -17.29 5.39
N ASP A 89 12.60 -18.49 5.94
CA ASP A 89 11.32 -18.93 6.51
C ASP A 89 10.79 -17.99 7.59
N VAL A 90 11.66 -17.50 8.48
CA VAL A 90 11.27 -16.64 9.61
C VAL A 90 10.80 -15.28 9.09
N HIS A 91 11.49 -14.73 8.09
CA HIS A 91 11.09 -13.50 7.42
C HIS A 91 9.75 -13.68 6.69
N ASN A 92 9.56 -14.82 6.02
CA ASN A 92 8.30 -15.17 5.37
C ASN A 92 7.12 -15.26 6.37
N TRP A 93 7.32 -15.84 7.55
CA TRP A 93 6.28 -15.90 8.60
C TRP A 93 5.93 -14.51 9.16
N ILE A 94 6.94 -13.69 9.43
CA ILE A 94 6.73 -12.30 9.87
C ILE A 94 5.97 -11.50 8.81
N ALA A 95 6.32 -11.65 7.54
CA ALA A 95 5.62 -10.97 6.45
C ALA A 95 4.13 -11.34 6.40
N GLN A 96 3.80 -12.62 6.54
CA GLN A 96 2.41 -13.08 6.62
C GLN A 96 1.67 -12.48 7.81
N ALA A 97 2.30 -12.45 8.99
CA ALA A 97 1.71 -11.84 10.17
C ALA A 97 1.48 -10.32 10.01
N TYR A 98 2.40 -9.59 9.35
CA TYR A 98 2.18 -8.18 9.05
C TYR A 98 1.06 -7.94 8.04
N MET A 99 0.86 -8.83 7.04
CA MET A 99 -0.28 -8.74 6.14
C MET A 99 -1.62 -8.91 6.88
N GLU A 100 -1.67 -9.81 7.87
CA GLU A 100 -2.87 -10.00 8.70
C GLU A 100 -3.15 -8.80 9.64
N LEU A 101 -2.12 -7.99 9.92
CA LEU A 101 -2.22 -6.76 10.72
C LEU A 101 -2.41 -5.48 9.87
N ASP A 102 -2.53 -5.59 8.55
CA ASP A 102 -2.58 -4.45 7.62
C ASP A 102 -1.35 -3.53 7.64
N GLU A 103 -0.20 -4.07 8.04
CA GLU A 103 1.08 -3.35 8.04
C GLU A 103 1.85 -3.63 6.73
N ASP A 104 1.22 -3.31 5.60
CA ASP A 104 1.63 -3.74 4.25
C ASP A 104 3.10 -3.40 3.91
N TRP A 105 3.59 -2.24 4.34
CA TRP A 105 4.98 -1.84 4.11
C TRP A 105 5.97 -2.76 4.83
N ARG A 106 5.72 -3.09 6.10
CA ARG A 106 6.55 -4.02 6.87
C ARG A 106 6.46 -5.43 6.29
N ALA A 107 5.27 -5.83 5.83
CA ALA A 107 5.07 -7.10 5.14
C ALA A 107 5.94 -7.22 3.88
N VAL A 108 5.95 -6.20 3.00
CA VAL A 108 6.78 -6.17 1.80
C VAL A 108 8.27 -6.29 2.17
N HIS A 109 8.73 -5.52 3.15
CA HIS A 109 10.13 -5.54 3.56
C HIS A 109 10.60 -6.93 4.02
N HIS A 110 9.84 -7.58 4.90
CA HIS A 110 10.18 -8.94 5.35
C HIS A 110 10.01 -9.97 4.23
N ALA A 111 8.99 -9.86 3.40
CA ALA A 111 8.77 -10.78 2.30
C ALA A 111 9.88 -10.71 1.25
N GLU A 112 10.42 -9.53 0.97
CA GLU A 112 11.54 -9.34 0.05
C GLU A 112 12.82 -10.03 0.55
N ILE A 113 13.15 -9.86 1.84
CA ILE A 113 14.29 -10.54 2.47
C ILE A 113 14.11 -12.06 2.40
N GLY A 114 12.92 -12.55 2.78
CA GLY A 114 12.60 -13.98 2.73
C GLY A 114 12.61 -14.55 1.32
N TYR A 115 12.15 -13.78 0.32
CA TYR A 115 12.08 -14.20 -1.07
C TYR A 115 13.46 -14.46 -1.65
N SER A 116 14.35 -13.46 -1.70
CA SER A 116 15.71 -13.60 -2.25
C SER A 116 15.82 -14.42 -3.57
N GLY A 117 14.76 -14.43 -4.40
CA GLY A 117 14.68 -15.21 -5.64
C GLY A 117 14.24 -16.68 -5.52
N ASP A 118 13.95 -17.18 -4.31
CA ASP A 118 13.44 -18.52 -4.06
C ASP A 118 11.93 -18.58 -4.35
N SER A 119 11.57 -19.47 -5.29
CA SER A 119 10.18 -19.70 -5.69
C SER A 119 9.28 -20.16 -4.54
N ALA A 120 9.82 -20.78 -3.48
CA ALA A 120 9.05 -21.23 -2.33
C ALA A 120 8.37 -20.06 -1.57
N PHE A 121 8.92 -18.85 -1.66
CA PHE A 121 8.39 -17.66 -0.98
C PHE A 121 7.78 -16.63 -1.95
N ALA A 122 7.80 -16.92 -3.26
CA ALA A 122 7.30 -16.01 -4.29
C ALA A 122 5.84 -15.62 -4.07
N LEU A 123 5.00 -16.55 -3.62
CA LEU A 123 3.59 -16.27 -3.36
C LEU A 123 3.39 -15.26 -2.24
N THR A 124 4.11 -15.38 -1.12
CA THR A 124 4.04 -14.41 -0.02
C THR A 124 4.51 -13.04 -0.46
N TYR A 125 5.62 -12.98 -1.21
CA TYR A 125 6.13 -11.70 -1.71
C TYR A 125 5.18 -11.04 -2.70
N ALA A 126 4.62 -11.80 -3.64
CA ALA A 126 3.61 -11.30 -4.55
C ALA A 126 2.35 -10.80 -3.81
N ARG A 127 1.88 -11.49 -2.76
CA ARG A 127 0.74 -11.05 -1.93
C ARG A 127 1.06 -9.76 -1.17
N ALA A 128 2.26 -9.64 -0.60
CA ALA A 128 2.67 -8.42 0.10
C ALA A 128 2.71 -7.23 -0.87
N LEU A 129 3.30 -7.40 -2.06
CA LEU A 129 3.31 -6.38 -3.10
C LEU A 129 1.90 -6.01 -3.57
N PHE A 130 1.01 -7.00 -3.70
CA PHE A 130 -0.38 -6.77 -4.06
C PHE A 130 -1.12 -5.94 -3.01
N ASN A 131 -1.00 -6.29 -1.73
CA ASN A 131 -1.64 -5.55 -0.64
C ASN A 131 -1.11 -4.13 -0.52
N TYR A 132 0.21 -3.95 -0.64
CA TYR A 132 0.85 -2.64 -0.67
C TYR A 132 0.50 -1.83 -1.94
N GLY A 133 0.01 -2.49 -2.99
CA GLY A 133 -0.47 -1.86 -4.22
C GLY A 133 0.59 -1.66 -5.32
N GLU A 134 1.72 -2.34 -5.22
CA GLU A 134 2.78 -2.39 -6.24
C GLU A 134 2.42 -3.43 -7.33
N LEU A 135 1.32 -3.19 -8.06
CA LEU A 135 0.73 -4.14 -9.00
C LEU A 135 1.69 -4.60 -10.11
N GLY A 136 2.57 -3.71 -10.58
CA GLY A 136 3.57 -4.04 -11.61
C GLY A 136 4.58 -5.07 -11.11
N LYS A 137 5.26 -4.79 -9.99
CA LYS A 137 6.21 -5.71 -9.36
C LYS A 137 5.55 -7.02 -8.93
N CYS A 138 4.31 -6.94 -8.43
CA CYS A 138 3.52 -8.12 -8.09
C CYS A 138 3.34 -9.02 -9.33
N LYS A 139 2.88 -8.45 -10.45
CA LYS A 139 2.71 -9.17 -11.72
C LYS A 139 4.00 -9.83 -12.19
N ASP A 140 5.10 -9.08 -12.17
CA ASP A 140 6.41 -9.57 -12.64
C ASP A 140 6.89 -10.74 -11.76
N THR A 141 6.79 -10.58 -10.43
CA THR A 141 7.13 -11.64 -9.46
C THR A 141 6.32 -12.92 -9.71
N ILE A 142 5.03 -12.80 -10.02
CA ILE A 142 4.18 -13.96 -10.31
C ILE A 142 4.61 -14.64 -11.60
N LEU A 143 4.83 -13.88 -12.68
CA LEU A 143 5.22 -14.44 -13.98
C LEU A 143 6.56 -15.17 -13.91
N ASP A 144 7.54 -14.60 -13.22
CA ASP A 144 8.89 -15.17 -13.06
C ASP A 144 8.92 -16.50 -12.27
N ASN A 145 7.86 -16.78 -11.51
CA ASN A 145 7.75 -17.97 -10.66
C ASN A 145 6.67 -18.96 -11.11
N LEU A 146 5.76 -18.57 -12.01
CA LEU A 146 4.63 -19.39 -12.43
C LEU A 146 5.06 -20.70 -13.11
N GLU A 147 6.16 -20.65 -13.86
CA GLU A 147 6.73 -21.82 -14.55
C GLU A 147 7.43 -22.78 -13.59
N LYS A 148 8.03 -22.24 -12.53
CA LYS A 148 8.75 -23.00 -11.49
C LYS A 148 7.80 -23.62 -10.47
N ALA A 149 6.66 -22.97 -10.22
CA ALA A 149 5.67 -23.42 -9.27
C ALA A 149 4.97 -24.71 -9.75
N SER A 150 4.57 -25.53 -8.78
CA SER A 150 3.82 -26.76 -9.02
C SER A 150 2.71 -26.93 -7.98
N GLY A 151 1.77 -27.83 -8.23
CA GLY A 151 0.71 -28.16 -7.28
C GLY A 151 -0.17 -26.94 -6.93
N GLU A 152 -0.34 -26.69 -5.64
CA GLU A 152 -1.23 -25.66 -5.12
C GLU A 152 -0.65 -24.25 -5.28
N ASP A 153 0.65 -24.07 -5.07
CA ASP A 153 1.32 -22.76 -5.23
C ASP A 153 1.12 -22.19 -6.64
N LYS A 154 1.14 -23.07 -7.66
CA LYS A 154 0.88 -22.65 -9.03
C LYS A 154 -0.55 -22.14 -9.21
N LYS A 155 -1.55 -22.80 -8.60
CA LYS A 155 -2.94 -22.37 -8.68
C LYS A 155 -3.14 -21.04 -7.95
N ASP A 156 -2.53 -20.90 -6.78
CA ASP A 156 -2.57 -19.67 -5.99
C ASP A 156 -1.96 -18.49 -6.75
N LEU A 157 -0.80 -18.69 -7.39
CA LEU A 157 -0.18 -17.68 -8.25
C LEU A 157 -1.05 -17.34 -9.48
N GLN A 158 -1.67 -18.34 -10.12
CA GLN A 158 -2.60 -18.10 -11.24
C GLN A 158 -3.83 -17.30 -10.81
N SER A 159 -4.39 -17.61 -9.64
CA SER A 159 -5.52 -16.87 -9.06
C SER A 159 -5.12 -15.43 -8.77
N LEU A 160 -3.97 -15.22 -8.11
CA LEU A 160 -3.45 -13.89 -7.80
C LEU A 160 -3.18 -13.07 -9.08
N LEU A 161 -2.63 -13.70 -10.13
CA LEU A 161 -2.42 -13.03 -11.42
C LEU A 161 -3.73 -12.56 -12.06
N ALA A 162 -4.80 -13.33 -11.93
CA ALA A 162 -6.12 -12.93 -12.42
C ALA A 162 -6.64 -11.69 -11.67
N ASP A 163 -6.47 -11.65 -10.35
CA ASP A 163 -6.82 -10.50 -9.53
C ASP A 163 -5.98 -9.27 -9.86
N VAL A 164 -4.66 -9.42 -10.01
CA VAL A 164 -3.75 -8.32 -10.42
C VAL A 164 -4.21 -7.75 -11.76
N ARG A 165 -4.47 -8.59 -12.76
CA ARG A 165 -4.95 -8.13 -14.08
C ARG A 165 -6.29 -7.40 -13.99
N ARG A 166 -7.21 -7.90 -13.16
CA ARG A 166 -8.52 -7.27 -12.95
C ARG A 166 -8.39 -5.91 -12.28
N ILE A 167 -7.57 -5.78 -11.23
CA ILE A 167 -7.37 -4.50 -10.55
C ILE A 167 -6.61 -3.52 -11.45
N SER A 168 -5.57 -3.96 -12.15
CA SER A 168 -4.84 -3.09 -13.10
C SER A 168 -5.76 -2.53 -14.18
N SER A 169 -6.68 -3.32 -14.76
CA SER A 169 -7.59 -2.80 -15.79
C SER A 169 -8.61 -1.81 -15.24
N LEU A 170 -9.08 -2.00 -14.00
CA LEU A 170 -9.94 -1.03 -13.33
C LEU A 170 -9.22 0.30 -13.09
N VAL A 171 -7.97 0.22 -12.64
CA VAL A 171 -7.10 1.38 -12.45
C VAL A 171 -6.85 2.12 -13.77
N GLU A 172 -6.51 1.41 -14.84
CA GLU A 172 -6.30 2.00 -16.17
C GLU A 172 -7.57 2.68 -16.70
N LYS A 173 -8.73 2.04 -16.55
CA LYS A 173 -10.02 2.60 -16.94
C LYS A 173 -10.33 3.88 -16.15
N ASP A 174 -10.15 3.86 -14.84
CA ASP A 174 -10.39 5.00 -13.97
C ASP A 174 -9.47 6.18 -14.30
N MET A 175 -8.19 5.90 -14.59
CA MET A 175 -7.22 6.89 -15.06
C MET A 175 -7.61 7.49 -16.42
N ALA A 176 -8.18 6.68 -17.32
CA ALA A 176 -8.65 7.13 -18.63
C ALA A 176 -9.93 7.99 -18.54
N GLU A 177 -10.86 7.65 -17.64
CA GLU A 177 -12.12 8.37 -17.48
C GLU A 177 -11.96 9.67 -16.71
N HIS A 178 -11.14 9.68 -15.64
CA HIS A 178 -11.10 10.80 -14.72
C HIS A 178 -9.93 11.77 -14.97
N HIS A 179 -8.88 11.40 -15.73
CA HIS A 179 -7.69 12.22 -16.05
C HIS A 179 -7.04 13.00 -14.88
N ARG A 180 -7.46 12.76 -13.64
CA ARG A 180 -7.23 13.64 -12.47
C ARG A 180 -6.81 12.86 -11.22
N GLY A 181 -6.53 11.58 -11.39
CA GLY A 181 -6.06 10.69 -10.34
C GLY A 181 -4.57 10.41 -10.47
N ALA A 182 -3.91 10.11 -9.34
CA ALA A 182 -2.70 9.31 -9.31
C ALA A 182 -2.98 8.05 -8.52
N VAL A 183 -2.37 6.94 -8.90
CA VAL A 183 -2.48 5.69 -8.16
C VAL A 183 -1.33 5.65 -7.18
N VAL A 184 -1.63 5.72 -5.89
CA VAL A 184 -0.63 5.59 -4.82
C VAL A 184 -1.01 4.37 -4.01
N ASN A 185 -0.10 3.39 -3.95
CA ASN A 185 -0.31 2.13 -3.24
C ASN A 185 -1.63 1.44 -3.65
N GLY A 186 -1.87 1.33 -4.96
CA GLY A 186 -3.06 0.68 -5.52
C GLY A 186 -4.38 1.43 -5.30
N ARG A 187 -4.35 2.64 -4.72
CA ARG A 187 -5.53 3.49 -4.51
C ARG A 187 -5.50 4.65 -5.49
N THR A 188 -6.59 4.89 -6.21
CA THR A 188 -6.75 6.14 -6.96
C THR A 188 -6.96 7.28 -5.97
N ILE A 189 -6.00 8.20 -5.93
CA ILE A 189 -6.12 9.47 -5.24
C ILE A 189 -6.46 10.50 -6.31
N THR A 190 -7.67 11.04 -6.28
CA THR A 190 -7.98 12.26 -7.03
C THR A 190 -7.12 13.37 -6.46
N MET A 191 -6.26 13.98 -7.27
CA MET A 191 -5.42 15.10 -6.83
C MET A 191 -6.10 16.41 -7.23
N PRO A 192 -6.93 17.03 -6.37
CA PRO A 192 -7.48 18.37 -6.63
C PRO A 192 -6.37 19.42 -6.73
N PHE A 193 -5.14 19.08 -6.31
CA PHE A 193 -3.97 19.89 -6.53
C PHE A 193 -3.82 20.32 -8.00
N TRP A 194 -4.11 19.47 -8.99
CA TRP A 194 -4.01 19.90 -10.39
C TRP A 194 -5.04 20.99 -10.76
N GLU A 195 -6.21 21.01 -10.11
CA GLU A 195 -7.20 22.09 -10.28
C GLU A 195 -6.77 23.39 -9.58
N THR A 196 -5.90 23.28 -8.57
CA THR A 196 -5.30 24.42 -7.86
C THR A 196 -4.07 24.92 -8.62
N ALA A 197 -3.21 24.02 -9.09
CA ALA A 197 -2.00 24.30 -9.86
C ALA A 197 -2.31 24.84 -11.26
N GLN A 198 -3.42 24.41 -11.91
CA GLN A 198 -3.89 25.06 -13.14
C GLN A 198 -4.29 26.53 -12.95
N LYS A 199 -4.54 26.96 -11.71
CA LYS A 199 -4.87 28.35 -11.36
C LYS A 199 -3.67 29.12 -10.78
N VAL A 200 -2.52 28.47 -10.71
CA VAL A 200 -1.26 29.05 -10.25
C VAL A 200 -0.42 29.29 -11.49
N ASP A 201 -0.38 30.54 -11.94
CA ASP A 201 0.64 30.95 -12.91
C ASP A 201 1.95 31.20 -12.15
N TYR A 202 3.08 30.98 -12.80
CA TYR A 202 4.39 31.30 -12.26
C TYR A 202 4.91 32.57 -12.95
N ASP A 203 5.44 33.52 -12.18
CA ASP A 203 6.14 34.68 -12.72
C ASP A 203 7.51 34.31 -13.32
N GLU A 204 8.22 35.30 -13.88
CA GLU A 204 9.55 35.09 -14.48
C GLU A 204 10.60 34.59 -13.45
N GLU A 205 10.37 34.85 -12.16
CA GLU A 205 11.19 34.36 -11.05
C GLU A 205 10.74 32.98 -10.50
N GLY A 206 9.72 32.37 -11.09
CA GLY A 206 9.20 31.05 -10.69
C GLY A 206 8.38 31.06 -9.40
N ARG A 207 7.81 32.21 -8.99
CA ARG A 207 6.94 32.32 -7.82
C ARG A 207 5.50 32.06 -8.20
N PRO A 208 4.75 31.30 -7.39
CA PRO A 208 3.34 31.04 -7.66
C PRO A 208 2.51 32.31 -7.44
N HIS A 209 1.83 32.78 -8.48
CA HIS A 209 0.79 33.80 -8.43
C HIS A 209 -0.56 33.12 -8.68
N VAL A 210 -1.48 33.27 -7.72
CA VAL A 210 -2.87 32.87 -7.91
C VAL A 210 -3.52 33.95 -8.76
N GLN A 211 -4.01 33.61 -9.95
CA GLN A 211 -4.82 34.57 -10.71
C GLN A 211 -5.96 35.03 -9.79
N PRO A 212 -6.11 36.34 -9.52
CA PRO A 212 -7.21 36.83 -8.71
C PRO A 212 -8.48 36.33 -9.37
N ALA A 213 -9.24 35.48 -8.66
CA ALA A 213 -10.39 34.77 -9.21
C ALA A 213 -11.21 35.78 -10.00
N ALA A 214 -11.21 35.65 -11.33
CA ALA A 214 -11.80 36.65 -12.21
C ALA A 214 -13.20 36.91 -11.69
N SER A 215 -13.40 38.08 -11.08
CA SER A 215 -14.62 38.40 -10.37
C SER A 215 -15.70 38.51 -11.45
N GLY A 216 -16.41 37.40 -11.68
CA GLY A 216 -17.49 37.29 -12.68
C GLY A 216 -18.63 38.29 -12.44
N LEU A 217 -18.54 39.11 -11.40
CA LEU A 217 -19.43 40.21 -11.09
C LEU A 217 -19.22 41.46 -11.96
N SER A 218 -18.13 41.56 -12.74
CA SER A 218 -17.82 42.78 -13.50
C SER A 218 -18.63 42.96 -14.81
N LYS A 219 -19.08 41.88 -15.47
CA LYS A 219 -19.79 42.02 -16.76
C LYS A 219 -21.28 42.36 -16.66
N GLN A 220 -21.96 42.01 -15.56
CA GLN A 220 -23.39 42.37 -15.40
C GLN A 220 -23.62 43.84 -15.04
N ALA A 221 -22.63 44.53 -14.45
CA ALA A 221 -22.76 45.95 -14.12
C ALA A 221 -22.55 46.88 -15.33
N ALA A 222 -21.79 46.43 -16.34
CA ALA A 222 -21.51 47.23 -17.53
C ALA A 222 -22.69 47.28 -18.52
N ASP A 223 -23.48 46.21 -18.63
CA ASP A 223 -24.66 46.20 -19.51
C ASP A 223 -25.88 46.91 -18.88
N ALA A 224 -26.02 46.92 -17.55
CA ALA A 224 -27.08 47.68 -16.86
C ALA A 224 -26.90 49.21 -16.96
N SER A 225 -25.69 49.71 -17.25
CA SER A 225 -25.43 51.16 -17.38
C SER A 225 -25.67 51.71 -18.79
N LYS A 226 -25.94 50.87 -19.79
CA LYS A 226 -26.32 51.33 -21.13
C LYS A 226 -27.83 51.55 -21.29
N GLU A 227 -28.65 50.81 -20.56
CA GLU A 227 -30.12 50.89 -20.69
C GLU A 227 -30.74 52.14 -20.05
N THR A 228 -30.04 52.80 -19.11
CA THR A 228 -30.55 54.03 -18.46
C THR A 228 -30.20 55.32 -19.20
N LYS A 229 -29.40 55.27 -20.28
CA LYS A 229 -28.97 56.48 -20.99
C LYS A 229 -29.88 56.87 -22.16
N ASP A 230 -30.68 55.93 -22.69
CA ASP A 230 -31.60 56.19 -23.80
C ASP A 230 -32.99 56.69 -23.34
N ALA A 231 -33.24 56.78 -22.02
CA ALA A 231 -34.51 57.26 -21.47
C ALA A 231 -34.52 58.76 -21.09
N ALA A 232 -33.41 59.48 -21.28
CA ALA A 232 -33.26 60.87 -20.84
C ALA A 232 -33.19 61.92 -21.97
N GLU A 233 -33.42 61.53 -23.23
CA GLU A 233 -33.36 62.43 -24.40
C GLU A 233 -34.69 62.48 -25.16
N VAL A 234 -35.80 62.64 -24.43
CA VAL A 234 -37.12 63.00 -24.98
C VAL A 234 -37.78 64.02 -24.04
N ASP A 235 -37.41 65.29 -24.21
CA ASP A 235 -38.25 66.47 -23.89
C ASP A 235 -37.70 67.70 -24.64
#